data_AF-A0A060BSP4-F1
#
_entry.id   AF-A0A060BSP4-F1
#
_cell.length_a   1.000
_cell.length_b   1.000
_cell.length_c   1.000
_cell.angle_alpha   90.00
_cell.angle_beta   90.00
_cell.angle_gamma   90.00
#
_symmetry.space_group_name_H-M   'P 1'
#
loop_
_entity.id
_entity.type
_entity.pdbx_description
1 polymer ?
#
loop_
_entity_poly.entity_id
_entity_poly.type
_entity_poly.pdbx_seq_one_letter_code
_entity_poly.pdbx_strand_id
1 'polypeptide(L)'
;MYEHSPWIAEQALAARPFRSLAQLKHALAEVVDKAGGERQLDLIRAHPELAGKAMQSGALTAESSHEQGKAGLTNCTPDELARIQRLNQAYGERFGFPFVLAVRGPRGAGLAKQAILDTFERRLRNHPDYERAEALRNIHRTRR
;
A
#
# COMPACT_ATOMS: atom_id res chain seq x y z
N MET A 1 5.53 4.40 -9.79
CA MET A 1 4.92 5.76 -9.87
C MET A 1 3.64 5.81 -9.05
N TYR A 2 3.24 6.97 -8.51
CA TYR A 2 1.97 7.05 -7.75
C TYR A 2 0.76 6.92 -8.69
N GLU A 3 0.21 5.71 -8.73
CA GLU A 3 -0.93 5.35 -9.57
C GLU A 3 -2.14 6.24 -9.25
N HIS A 4 -2.79 6.74 -10.30
CA HIS A 4 -3.91 7.70 -10.22
C HIS A 4 -3.62 9.02 -9.47
N SER A 5 -2.35 9.41 -9.29
CA SER A 5 -1.98 10.65 -8.58
C SER A 5 -0.88 11.45 -9.31
N PRO A 6 -1.14 11.96 -10.53
CA PRO A 6 -0.13 12.69 -11.33
C PRO A 6 0.34 13.98 -10.65
N TRP A 7 -0.53 14.61 -9.86
CA TRP A 7 -0.25 15.82 -9.10
C TRP A 7 0.98 15.70 -8.18
N ILE A 8 1.30 14.50 -7.69
CA ILE A 8 2.46 14.27 -6.83
C ILE A 8 3.75 14.50 -7.61
N ALA A 9 3.82 13.95 -8.83
CA ALA A 9 4.98 14.12 -9.70
C ALA A 9 5.10 15.56 -10.18
N GLU A 10 3.99 16.17 -10.60
CA GLU A 10 3.94 17.56 -11.06
C GLU A 10 4.46 18.55 -10.01
N GLN A 11 4.02 18.42 -8.76
CA GLN A 11 4.48 19.28 -7.67
C GLN A 11 5.93 18.98 -7.28
N ALA A 12 6.34 17.71 -7.25
CA ALA A 12 7.72 17.36 -6.91
C ALA A 12 8.71 17.95 -7.92
N LEU A 13 8.35 18.03 -9.21
CA LEU A 13 9.20 18.61 -10.26
C LEU A 13 9.56 20.08 -10.04
N ALA A 14 8.86 20.81 -9.15
CA ALA A 14 9.24 22.16 -8.74
C ALA A 14 10.54 22.17 -7.91
N ALA A 15 10.93 21.06 -7.28
CA ALA A 15 12.15 20.94 -6.47
C ALA A 15 13.40 20.58 -7.29
N ARG A 16 13.35 20.68 -8.63
CA ARG A 16 14.51 20.46 -9.50
C ARG A 16 15.60 21.53 -9.27
N PRO A 17 16.88 21.21 -9.50
CA PRO A 17 17.40 19.94 -10.01
C PRO A 17 17.56 18.87 -8.93
N PHE A 18 17.31 17.61 -9.29
CA PHE A 18 17.61 16.47 -8.44
C PHE A 18 19.01 15.94 -8.71
N ARG A 19 19.78 15.75 -7.64
CA ARG A 19 21.14 15.22 -7.66
C ARG A 19 21.18 13.70 -7.55
N SER A 20 20.07 13.06 -7.18
CA SER A 20 19.96 11.60 -7.08
C SER A 20 18.51 11.12 -7.13
N LEU A 21 18.31 9.83 -7.41
CA LEU A 21 17.02 9.17 -7.30
C LEU A 21 16.47 9.22 -5.86
N ALA A 22 17.34 9.18 -4.86
CA ALA A 22 16.94 9.30 -3.46
C ALA A 22 16.33 10.68 -3.16
N GLN A 23 16.91 11.75 -3.73
CA GLN A 23 16.37 13.11 -3.58
C GLN A 23 15.01 13.26 -4.27
N LEU A 24 14.83 12.68 -5.46
CA LEU A 24 13.53 12.65 -6.13
C LEU A 24 12.47 11.93 -5.27
N LYS A 25 12.81 10.79 -4.67
CA LYS A 25 11.90 10.05 -3.79
C LYS A 25 11.51 10.84 -2.55
N HIS A 26 12.48 11.52 -1.95
CA HIS A 26 12.22 12.38 -0.81
C HIS A 26 11.26 13.51 -1.19
N ALA A 27 11.48 14.19 -2.31
CA ALA A 27 10.60 15.25 -2.79
C ALA A 27 9.17 14.74 -3.05
N LEU A 28 9.02 13.54 -3.63
CA LEU A 28 7.71 12.92 -3.84
C LEU A 28 7.01 12.59 -2.51
N ALA A 29 7.75 12.07 -1.53
CA ALA A 29 7.20 11.79 -0.19
C ALA A 29 6.77 13.06 0.53
N GLU A 30 7.60 14.12 0.48
CA GLU A 30 7.27 15.42 1.07
C GLU A 30 6.00 16.02 0.47
N VAL A 31 5.76 15.87 -0.83
CA VAL A 31 4.54 16.35 -1.48
C VAL A 31 3.29 15.64 -0.93
N VAL A 32 3.39 14.34 -0.65
CA VAL A 32 2.30 13.57 -0.04
C VAL A 32 2.12 13.95 1.42
N ASP A 33 3.20 14.08 2.18
CA ASP A 33 3.16 14.44 3.60
C ASP A 33 2.60 15.85 3.82
N LYS A 34 2.90 16.79 2.91
CA LYS A 34 2.37 18.16 2.92
C LYS A 34 0.98 18.27 2.29
N ALA A 35 0.48 17.21 1.65
CA ALA A 35 -0.87 17.20 1.14
C ALA A 35 -1.88 17.16 2.30
N GLY A 36 -3.01 17.86 2.14
CA GLY A 36 -4.10 17.79 3.12
C GLY A 36 -4.62 16.36 3.31
N GLY A 37 -5.20 16.08 4.47
CA GLY A 37 -5.65 14.74 4.86
C GLY A 37 -6.57 14.05 3.84
N GLU A 38 -7.46 14.79 3.18
CA GLU A 38 -8.31 14.28 2.11
C GLU A 38 -7.50 13.71 0.94
N ARG A 39 -6.48 14.43 0.45
CA ARG A 39 -5.63 13.96 -0.66
C ARG A 39 -4.81 12.74 -0.28
N GLN A 40 -4.38 12.67 0.98
CA GLN A 40 -3.70 11.49 1.51
C GLN A 40 -4.65 10.29 1.55
N LEU A 41 -5.89 10.48 1.99
CA LEU A 41 -6.90 9.42 2.01
C LEU A 41 -7.25 8.95 0.60
N ASP A 42 -7.44 9.86 -0.35
CA ASP A 42 -7.70 9.51 -1.75
C ASP A 42 -6.55 8.71 -2.35
N LEU A 43 -5.30 9.08 -2.04
CA LEU A 43 -4.13 8.30 -2.45
C LEU A 43 -4.14 6.89 -1.87
N ILE A 44 -4.52 6.72 -0.59
CA ILE A 44 -4.62 5.40 0.03
C ILE A 44 -5.77 4.60 -0.59
N ARG A 45 -6.93 5.22 -0.84
CA ARG A 45 -8.11 4.60 -1.46
C ARG A 45 -7.86 4.15 -2.90
N ALA A 46 -6.98 4.84 -3.62
CA ALA A 46 -6.55 4.44 -4.95
C ALA A 46 -5.62 3.22 -4.94
N HIS A 47 -5.15 2.76 -3.77
CA HIS A 47 -4.28 1.59 -3.68
C HIS A 47 -5.09 0.29 -3.81
N PRO A 48 -4.64 -0.67 -4.63
CA PRO A 48 -5.34 -1.95 -4.76
C PRO A 48 -5.31 -2.73 -3.44
N GLU A 49 -6.41 -3.42 -3.15
CA GLU A 49 -6.52 -4.27 -1.97
C GLU A 49 -5.64 -5.52 -2.06
N LEU A 50 -5.12 -5.94 -0.90
CA LEU A 50 -4.39 -7.19 -0.75
C LEU A 50 -5.33 -8.37 -0.95
N ALA A 51 -5.02 -9.26 -1.90
CA ALA A 51 -5.87 -10.40 -2.28
C ALA A 51 -7.33 -10.04 -2.61
N GLY A 52 -7.58 -8.81 -3.04
CA GLY A 52 -8.91 -8.32 -3.39
C GLY A 52 -9.45 -8.91 -4.70
N LYS A 53 -10.62 -8.42 -5.13
CA LYS A 53 -11.28 -8.87 -6.37
C LYS A 53 -10.37 -8.77 -7.59
N ALA A 54 -9.51 -7.75 -7.66
CA ALA A 54 -8.54 -7.57 -8.73
C ALA A 54 -7.49 -8.70 -8.81
N MET A 55 -7.10 -9.29 -7.68
CA MET A 55 -6.21 -10.46 -7.67
C MET A 55 -6.95 -11.69 -8.22
N GLN A 56 -8.20 -11.90 -7.80
CA GLN A 56 -9.02 -13.03 -8.23
C GLN A 56 -9.38 -12.96 -9.72
N SER A 57 -9.60 -11.75 -10.24
CA SER A 57 -9.90 -11.51 -11.66
C SER A 57 -8.65 -11.35 -12.53
N GLY A 58 -7.43 -11.45 -11.97
CA GLY A 58 -6.18 -11.21 -12.70
C GLY A 58 -6.02 -9.78 -13.23
N ALA A 59 -6.77 -8.81 -12.67
CA ALA A 59 -6.79 -7.41 -13.10
C ALA A 59 -5.78 -6.53 -12.35
N LEU A 60 -4.87 -7.13 -11.58
CA LEU A 60 -3.77 -6.40 -10.93
C LEU A 60 -2.77 -5.89 -11.96
N THR A 61 -2.23 -4.70 -11.73
CA THR A 61 -1.09 -4.20 -12.52
C THR A 61 0.12 -5.12 -12.38
N ALA A 62 1.03 -5.11 -13.36
CA ALA A 62 2.19 -5.99 -13.37
C ALA A 62 3.06 -5.83 -12.09
N GLU A 63 3.17 -4.61 -11.58
CA GLU A 63 3.87 -4.31 -10.32
C GLU A 63 3.16 -4.97 -9.13
N SER A 64 1.83 -4.79 -9.01
CA SER A 64 1.01 -5.37 -7.95
C SER A 64 0.98 -6.90 -7.99
N SER A 65 0.89 -7.49 -9.18
CA SER A 65 0.93 -8.94 -9.39
C SER A 65 2.27 -9.53 -8.93
N HIS A 66 3.39 -8.88 -9.26
CA HIS A 66 4.72 -9.33 -8.85
C HIS A 66 4.92 -9.25 -7.33
N GLU A 67 4.38 -8.21 -6.70
CA GLU A 67 4.48 -8.03 -5.26
C GLU A 67 3.64 -9.05 -4.48
N GLN A 68 2.38 -9.24 -4.87
CA GLN A 68 1.51 -10.21 -4.21
C GLN A 68 1.95 -11.66 -4.48
N GLY A 69 2.46 -11.95 -5.67
CA GLY A 69 3.06 -13.25 -6.00
C GLY A 69 4.27 -13.58 -5.12
N LYS A 70 5.15 -12.60 -4.86
CA LYS A 70 6.31 -12.79 -3.96
C LYS A 70 5.95 -13.01 -2.50
N ALA A 71 4.80 -12.53 -2.06
CA ALA A 71 4.26 -12.84 -0.74
C ALA A 71 3.54 -14.19 -0.67
N GLY A 72 3.46 -14.93 -1.78
CA GLY A 72 2.78 -16.22 -1.85
C GLY A 72 1.26 -16.11 -1.74
N LEU A 73 0.70 -14.91 -1.93
CA LEU A 73 -0.74 -14.62 -1.85
C LEU A 73 -1.50 -15.16 -3.06
N THR A 74 -0.81 -15.38 -4.19
CA THR A 74 -1.36 -16.05 -5.37
C THR A 74 -1.59 -17.55 -5.14
N ASN A 75 -0.99 -18.14 -4.10
CA ASN A 75 -1.16 -19.54 -3.68
C ASN A 75 -1.86 -19.63 -2.32
N CYS A 76 -2.88 -18.80 -2.07
CA CYS A 76 -3.70 -18.93 -0.85
C CYS A 76 -4.65 -20.12 -0.95
N THR A 77 -4.85 -20.84 0.16
CA THR A 77 -5.96 -21.79 0.26
C THR A 77 -7.30 -21.04 0.33
N PRO A 78 -8.43 -21.69 0.05
CA PRO A 78 -9.75 -21.06 0.18
C PRO A 78 -10.00 -20.46 1.57
N ASP A 79 -9.58 -21.14 2.63
CA ASP A 79 -9.74 -20.67 4.02
C ASP A 79 -8.87 -19.43 4.31
N GLU A 80 -7.64 -19.41 3.82
CA GLU A 80 -6.75 -18.25 3.93
C GLU A 80 -7.33 -17.04 3.19
N LEU A 81 -7.83 -17.25 1.97
CA LEU A 81 -8.47 -16.19 1.18
C LEU A 81 -9.72 -15.65 1.89
N ALA A 82 -10.57 -16.54 2.44
CA ALA A 82 -11.74 -16.14 3.21
C ALA A 82 -11.37 -15.37 4.49
N ARG A 83 -10.22 -15.69 5.13
CA ARG A 83 -9.71 -14.91 6.26
C ARG A 83 -9.25 -13.52 5.82
N ILE A 84 -8.52 -13.40 4.72
CA ILE A 84 -8.07 -12.10 4.18
C ILE A 84 -9.28 -11.24 3.79
N GLN A 85 -10.29 -11.81 3.15
CA GLN A 85 -11.51 -11.08 2.78
C GLN A 85 -12.24 -10.52 3.99
N ARG A 86 -12.40 -11.32 5.05
CA ARG A 86 -13.00 -10.86 6.32
C ARG A 86 -12.20 -9.72 6.95
N LEU A 87 -10.87 -9.80 6.92
CA LEU A 87 -9.99 -8.75 7.44
C LEU A 87 -10.06 -7.48 6.59
N ASN A 88 -10.09 -7.58 5.26
CA ASN A 88 -10.28 -6.43 4.36
C ASN A 88 -11.62 -5.73 4.64
N GLN A 89 -12.71 -6.49 4.80
CA GLN A 89 -14.01 -5.92 5.12
C GLN A 89 -13.99 -5.16 6.46
N ALA A 90 -13.54 -5.82 7.53
CA ALA A 90 -13.47 -5.20 8.86
C ALA A 90 -12.56 -3.95 8.88
N TYR A 91 -11.49 -3.97 8.11
CA TYR A 91 -10.57 -2.84 7.99
C TYR A 91 -11.19 -1.67 7.21
N GLY A 92 -11.85 -1.95 6.09
CA GLY A 92 -12.57 -0.96 5.30
C GLY A 92 -13.69 -0.30 6.10
N GLU A 93 -14.45 -1.07 6.86
CA GLU A 93 -15.51 -0.56 7.75
C GLU A 93 -14.95 0.35 8.86
N ARG A 94 -13.78 -0.01 9.42
CA ARG A 94 -13.18 0.75 10.52
C ARG A 94 -12.47 2.02 10.08
N PHE A 95 -11.77 2.00 8.95
CA PHE A 95 -10.85 3.08 8.55
C PHE A 95 -11.29 3.82 7.28
N GLY A 96 -12.17 3.25 6.46
CA GLY A 96 -12.67 3.88 5.24
C GLY A 96 -11.64 3.94 4.09
N PHE A 97 -10.61 3.09 4.15
CA PHE A 97 -9.57 2.94 3.12
C PHE A 97 -8.99 1.51 3.15
N PRO A 98 -8.36 1.03 2.06
CA PRO A 98 -7.87 -0.35 1.96
C PRO A 98 -6.62 -0.59 2.80
N PHE A 99 -6.40 -1.84 3.20
CA PHE A 99 -5.18 -2.23 3.91
C PHE A 99 -3.97 -2.23 2.97
N VAL A 100 -2.97 -1.43 3.31
CA VAL A 100 -1.72 -1.31 2.53
C VAL A 100 -0.53 -1.83 3.33
N LEU A 101 0.20 -2.80 2.76
CA LEU A 101 1.41 -3.36 3.36
C LEU A 101 2.48 -3.57 2.27
N ALA A 102 3.69 -3.11 2.54
CA ALA A 102 4.84 -3.37 1.68
C ALA A 102 5.31 -4.83 1.84
N VAL A 103 4.65 -5.74 1.12
CA VAL A 103 4.79 -7.19 1.25
C VAL A 103 6.18 -7.74 0.92
N ARG A 104 7.05 -6.95 0.29
CA ARG A 104 8.42 -7.37 -0.07
C ARG A 104 9.37 -7.47 1.14
N GLY A 105 9.02 -6.80 2.24
CA GLY A 105 9.87 -6.72 3.44
C GLY A 105 11.19 -5.96 3.22
N PRO A 106 11.93 -5.63 4.29
CA PRO A 106 13.15 -4.82 4.21
C PRO A 106 14.30 -5.50 3.44
N ARG A 107 14.30 -6.83 3.36
CA ARG A 107 15.32 -7.64 2.66
C ARG A 107 14.91 -8.09 1.26
N GLY A 108 13.73 -7.69 0.79
CA GLY A 108 13.25 -8.01 -0.57
C GLY A 108 12.82 -9.46 -0.80
N ALA A 109 12.84 -10.29 0.25
CA ALA A 109 12.52 -11.73 0.22
C ALA A 109 11.01 -12.05 0.27
N GLY A 110 10.15 -11.03 0.45
CA GLY A 110 8.73 -11.24 0.72
C GLY A 110 8.47 -11.50 2.22
N LEU A 111 7.32 -11.03 2.70
CA LEU A 111 6.77 -11.41 3.99
C LEU A 111 6.03 -12.74 3.83
N ALA A 112 6.23 -13.65 4.79
CA ALA A 112 5.43 -14.86 4.86
C ALA A 112 3.94 -14.50 5.05
N LYS A 113 3.04 -15.26 4.43
CA LYS A 113 1.59 -15.06 4.54
C LYS A 113 1.11 -14.89 5.98
N GLN A 114 1.60 -15.73 6.89
CA GLN A 114 1.23 -15.63 8.31
C GLN A 114 1.63 -14.27 8.91
N ALA A 115 2.83 -13.77 8.59
CA ALA A 115 3.27 -12.46 9.07
C ALA A 115 2.41 -11.31 8.49
N ILE A 116 1.89 -11.46 7.27
CA ILE A 116 0.95 -10.50 6.67
C ILE A 116 -0.37 -10.50 7.46
N LEU A 117 -0.94 -11.68 7.74
CA LEU A 117 -2.16 -11.83 8.53
C LEU A 117 -2.01 -11.27 9.94
N ASP A 118 -0.92 -11.61 10.63
CA ASP A 118 -0.65 -11.12 11.99
C ASP A 118 -0.49 -9.59 12.01
N THR A 119 0.17 -9.04 10.98
CA THR A 119 0.31 -7.58 10.83
C THR A 119 -1.05 -6.92 10.59
N PHE A 120 -1.91 -7.57 9.80
CA PHE A 120 -3.27 -7.11 9.52
C PHE A 120 -4.10 -7.04 10.81
N GLU A 121 -4.14 -8.13 11.58
CA GLU A 121 -4.89 -8.20 12.84
C GLU A 121 -4.35 -7.26 13.92
N ARG A 122 -3.03 -7.04 13.94
CA ARG A 122 -2.44 -6.03 14.83
C ARG A 122 -2.88 -4.62 14.42
N ARG A 123 -2.76 -4.28 13.13
CA ARG A 123 -3.07 -2.94 12.62
C ARG A 123 -4.56 -2.61 12.66
N LEU A 124 -5.42 -3.62 12.57
CA LEU A 124 -6.85 -3.45 12.75
C LEU A 124 -7.20 -2.84 14.12
N ARG A 125 -6.35 -2.98 15.13
CA ARG A 125 -6.55 -2.42 16.48
C ARG A 125 -6.04 -0.99 16.64
N ASN A 126 -5.37 -0.42 15.64
CA ASN A 126 -4.77 0.91 15.72
C ASN A 126 -5.82 2.04 15.79
N HIS A 127 -5.40 3.21 16.28
CA HIS A 127 -6.16 4.44 16.15
C HIS A 127 -6.17 4.89 14.68
N PRO A 128 -7.30 5.43 14.14
CA PRO A 128 -7.41 5.81 12.73
C PRO A 128 -6.30 6.74 12.22
N ASP A 129 -5.90 7.74 13.00
CA ASP A 129 -4.81 8.65 12.59
C ASP A 129 -3.44 7.95 12.50
N TYR A 130 -3.17 7.05 13.44
CA TYR A 130 -1.93 6.27 13.41
C TYR A 130 -1.92 5.33 12.20
N GLU A 131 -3.07 4.73 11.88
CA GLU A 131 -3.20 3.80 10.78
C GLU A 131 -3.10 4.49 9.42
N ARG A 132 -3.66 5.70 9.27
CA ARG A 132 -3.45 6.53 8.07
C ARG A 132 -1.97 6.78 7.83
N ALA A 133 -1.24 7.19 8.86
CA ALA A 133 0.20 7.43 8.75
C ALA A 133 0.98 6.14 8.42
N GLU A 134 0.57 4.99 8.97
CA GLU A 134 1.18 3.69 8.66
C GLU A 134 0.89 3.25 7.21
N ALA A 135 -0.31 3.50 6.70
CA ALA A 135 -0.65 3.22 5.30
C ALA A 135 0.22 4.04 4.34
N LEU A 136 0.37 5.35 4.57
CA LEU A 136 1.25 6.22 3.76
C LEU A 136 2.71 5.72 3.78
N ARG A 137 3.23 5.37 4.97
CA ARG A 137 4.58 4.77 5.09
C ARG A 137 4.74 3.51 4.23
N ASN A 138 3.72 2.67 4.15
CA ASN A 138 3.76 1.48 3.31
C ASN A 138 3.71 1.84 1.82
N ILE A 139 2.88 2.79 1.40
CA ILE A 139 2.83 3.28 0.01
C ILE A 139 4.21 3.78 -0.44
N HIS A 140 4.91 4.56 0.41
CA HIS A 140 6.26 5.03 0.11
C HIS A 140 7.29 3.90 -0.05
N ARG A 141 7.10 2.76 0.64
CA ARG A 141 7.98 1.60 0.56
C ARG A 141 7.71 0.72 -0.67
N THR A 142 6.45 0.62 -1.06
CA THR A 142 6.01 -0.15 -2.23
C THR A 142 6.49 0.50 -3.52
N ARG A 143 6.42 1.83 -3.61
CA ARG A 143 6.72 2.57 -4.85
C ARG A 143 8.23 2.85 -4.96
N ARG A 144 8.92 2.06 -5.79
CA ARG A 144 10.33 2.32 -6.18
C ARG A 144 10.48 3.35 -7.29
#